data_AF-A0A853SUH1-F1
#
_entry.id   AF-A0A853SUH1-F1
#
_cell.length_a   1.000
_cell.length_b   1.000
_cell.length_c   1.000
_cell.angle_alpha   90.00
_cell.angle_beta   90.00
_cell.angle_gamma   90.00
#
_symmetry.space_group_name_H-M   'P 1'
#
loop_
_entity.id
_entity.type
_entity.pdbx_description
1 polymer ?
#
loop_
_entity_poly.entity_id
_entity_poly.type
_entity_poly.pdbx_seq_one_letter_code
_entity_poly.pdbx_strand_id
1 'polypeptide(L)'
;MPAQKMKNTLIIISTVAACLLGSGAHADHRQDCESADYAKRYDDTFAAGMKNNVERLRQQQAGHQKKLDGMVAALKQRGVWSDDDSVTFFTNIWADESGKAVEAGRKKATERWKIQVLTVQSWDATMSDHPAQKTRGMCLLAPRVLDEAVVFYDALEKVWSYMEMKVAEVAKDKNVTLPALP
;
A
#
# COMPACT_ATOMS: atom_id res chain seq x y z
N MET A 1 -9.45 -31.84 -19.76
CA MET A 1 -8.96 -31.05 -18.59
C MET A 1 -10.09 -30.96 -17.57
N PRO A 2 -9.84 -31.11 -16.25
CA PRO A 2 -10.91 -31.15 -15.26
C PRO A 2 -11.58 -29.77 -15.10
N ALA A 3 -12.91 -29.77 -14.96
CA ALA A 3 -13.76 -28.58 -14.91
C ALA A 3 -13.37 -27.54 -13.82
N GLN A 4 -12.73 -27.97 -12.74
CA GLN A 4 -12.21 -27.09 -11.68
C GLN A 4 -11.06 -26.20 -12.19
N LYS A 5 -10.14 -26.75 -13.01
CA LYS A 5 -9.04 -25.97 -13.62
C LYS A 5 -9.58 -24.93 -14.60
N MET A 6 -10.57 -25.29 -15.42
CA MET A 6 -11.19 -24.35 -16.35
C MET A 6 -11.90 -23.18 -15.66
N LYS A 7 -12.62 -23.42 -14.55
CA LYS A 7 -13.25 -22.35 -13.77
C LYS A 7 -12.22 -21.35 -13.21
N ASN A 8 -11.13 -21.85 -12.63
CA ASN A 8 -10.06 -20.99 -12.12
C ASN A 8 -9.37 -20.21 -13.25
N THR A 9 -9.08 -20.85 -14.38
CA THR A 9 -8.50 -20.17 -15.55
C THR A 9 -9.42 -19.07 -16.11
N LEU A 10 -10.73 -19.31 -16.19
CA LEU A 10 -11.71 -18.32 -16.67
C LEU A 10 -11.83 -17.10 -15.75
N ILE A 11 -11.80 -17.31 -14.43
CA ILE A 11 -11.81 -16.21 -13.44
C ILE A 11 -10.50 -15.41 -13.50
N ILE A 12 -9.36 -16.08 -13.66
CA ILE A 12 -8.05 -15.40 -13.79
C ILE A 12 -8.02 -14.53 -15.06
N ILE A 13 -8.49 -15.06 -16.20
CA ILE A 13 -8.52 -14.30 -17.46
C ILE A 13 -9.45 -13.08 -17.38
N SER A 14 -10.62 -13.19 -16.74
CA SER A 14 -11.55 -12.06 -16.61
C SER A 14 -11.05 -10.95 -15.68
N THR A 15 -10.35 -11.32 -14.61
CA THR A 15 -9.76 -10.35 -13.66
C THR A 15 -8.57 -9.62 -14.28
N VAL A 16 -7.75 -10.32 -15.06
CA VAL A 16 -6.66 -9.74 -15.86
C VAL A 16 -7.23 -8.79 -16.92
N ALA A 17 -8.26 -9.19 -17.67
CA ALA A 17 -8.88 -8.33 -18.68
C ALA A 17 -9.44 -7.02 -18.09
N ALA A 18 -10.05 -7.06 -16.90
CA ALA A 18 -10.54 -5.86 -16.21
C ALA A 18 -9.42 -4.91 -15.75
N CYS A 19 -8.23 -5.44 -15.44
CA CYS A 19 -7.06 -4.62 -15.10
C CYS A 19 -6.39 -3.98 -16.34
N LEU A 20 -6.61 -4.56 -17.53
CA LEU A 20 -5.99 -4.15 -18.79
C LEU A 20 -6.78 -3.09 -19.59
N LEU A 21 -7.97 -2.69 -19.13
CA LEU A 21 -8.90 -1.83 -19.87
C LEU A 21 -9.00 -0.39 -19.33
N GLY A 22 -7.96 0.11 -18.66
CA GLY A 22 -7.86 1.51 -18.25
C GLY A 22 -7.60 2.46 -19.42
N SER A 23 -7.88 3.76 -19.20
CA SER A 23 -7.66 4.97 -20.04
C SER A 23 -6.55 4.94 -21.12
N GLY A 24 -6.64 5.81 -22.15
CA GLY A 24 -5.78 5.85 -23.35
C GLY A 24 -4.25 5.73 -23.15
N ALA A 25 -3.69 6.20 -22.03
CA ALA A 25 -2.28 5.96 -21.68
C ALA A 25 -1.92 4.47 -21.49
N HIS A 26 -2.88 3.64 -21.08
CA HIS A 26 -2.73 2.19 -21.00
C HIS A 26 -2.88 1.51 -22.36
N ALA A 27 -3.49 2.16 -23.36
CA ALA A 27 -3.60 1.60 -24.71
C ALA A 27 -2.25 1.65 -25.44
N ASP A 28 -1.54 2.78 -25.34
CA ASP A 28 -0.20 2.95 -25.91
C ASP A 28 0.80 2.01 -25.21
N HIS A 29 0.76 1.96 -23.86
CA HIS A 29 1.58 1.02 -23.10
C HIS A 29 1.29 -0.46 -23.43
N ARG A 30 0.03 -0.79 -23.71
CA ARG A 30 -0.34 -2.14 -24.14
C ARG A 30 0.29 -2.52 -25.47
N GLN A 31 0.34 -1.58 -26.42
CA GLN A 31 0.98 -1.78 -27.71
C GLN A 31 2.51 -1.92 -27.55
N ASP A 32 3.12 -1.14 -26.67
CA ASP A 32 4.54 -1.24 -26.36
C ASP A 32 4.92 -2.60 -25.74
N CYS A 33 4.07 -3.14 -24.86
CA CYS A 33 4.28 -4.46 -24.25
C CYS A 33 4.20 -5.65 -25.24
N GLU A 34 3.77 -5.44 -26.50
CA GLU A 34 3.91 -6.45 -27.56
C GLU A 34 5.36 -6.61 -28.03
N SER A 35 6.21 -5.59 -27.82
CA SER A 35 7.64 -5.66 -28.10
C SER A 35 8.39 -6.39 -26.99
N ALA A 36 9.06 -7.49 -27.33
CA ALA A 36 9.84 -8.29 -26.38
C ALA A 36 10.93 -7.46 -25.68
N ASP A 37 11.60 -6.58 -26.41
CA ASP A 37 12.66 -5.71 -25.87
C ASP A 37 12.11 -4.62 -24.94
N TYR A 38 10.92 -4.12 -25.21
CA TYR A 38 10.25 -3.18 -24.32
C TYR A 38 9.79 -3.90 -23.05
N ALA A 39 9.08 -5.03 -23.19
CA ALA A 39 8.54 -5.78 -22.07
C ALA A 39 9.65 -6.26 -21.11
N LYS A 40 10.82 -6.65 -21.64
CA LYS A 40 11.99 -7.02 -20.82
C LYS A 40 12.58 -5.82 -20.07
N ARG A 41 12.78 -4.67 -20.73
CA ARG A 41 13.26 -3.44 -20.06
C ARG A 41 12.28 -2.91 -19.01
N TYR A 42 10.99 -3.15 -19.25
CA TYR A 42 9.94 -2.73 -18.34
C TYR A 42 9.93 -3.57 -17.05
N ASP A 43 10.26 -4.86 -17.12
CA ASP A 43 10.40 -5.72 -15.93
C ASP A 43 11.44 -5.19 -14.94
N ASP A 44 12.61 -4.77 -15.44
CA ASP A 44 13.66 -4.12 -14.64
C ASP A 44 13.17 -2.80 -14.01
N THR A 45 12.42 -2.00 -14.79
CA THR A 45 11.86 -0.72 -14.35
C THR A 45 10.78 -0.92 -13.28
N PHE A 46 9.95 -1.96 -13.42
CA PHE A 46 8.94 -2.33 -12.45
C PHE A 46 9.57 -2.81 -11.13
N ALA A 47 10.58 -3.67 -11.20
CA ALA A 47 11.31 -4.12 -10.01
C ALA A 47 11.96 -2.94 -9.27
N ALA A 48 12.57 -1.99 -10.00
CA ALA A 48 13.10 -0.76 -9.43
C ALA A 48 12.00 0.11 -8.80
N GLY A 49 10.86 0.27 -9.49
CA GLY A 49 9.70 1.02 -8.99
C GLY A 49 9.13 0.44 -7.69
N MET A 50 8.96 -0.89 -7.63
CA MET A 50 8.54 -1.60 -6.41
C MET A 50 9.55 -1.44 -5.27
N LYS A 51 10.85 -1.53 -5.56
CA LYS A 51 11.90 -1.31 -4.56
C LYS A 51 11.85 0.11 -3.99
N ASN A 52 11.70 1.12 -4.84
CA ASN A 52 11.59 2.52 -4.41
C ASN A 52 10.35 2.75 -3.54
N ASN A 53 9.23 2.15 -3.92
CA ASN A 53 7.98 2.19 -3.17
C ASN A 53 8.09 1.53 -1.78
N VAL A 54 8.74 0.37 -1.70
CA VAL A 54 9.01 -0.31 -0.42
C VAL A 54 9.96 0.52 0.45
N GLU A 55 10.99 1.13 -0.14
CA GLU A 55 11.92 1.97 0.61
C GLU A 55 11.25 3.22 1.15
N ARG A 56 10.40 3.87 0.34
CA ARG A 56 9.54 4.98 0.78
C ARG A 56 8.69 4.57 1.98
N LEU A 57 8.02 3.41 1.92
CA LEU A 57 7.21 2.92 3.04
C LEU A 57 8.07 2.73 4.30
N ARG A 58 9.26 2.13 4.18
CA ARG A 58 10.15 1.93 5.33
C ARG A 58 10.56 3.25 5.97
N GLN A 59 10.91 4.24 5.16
CA GLN A 59 11.30 5.56 5.65
C GLN A 59 10.13 6.29 6.32
N GLN A 60 8.94 6.25 5.71
CA GLN A 60 7.72 6.79 6.32
C GLN A 60 7.43 6.11 7.66
N GLN A 61 7.42 4.78 7.70
CA GLN A 61 7.18 4.03 8.93
C GLN A 61 8.20 4.38 10.02
N ALA A 62 9.50 4.38 9.69
CA ALA A 62 10.54 4.68 10.66
C ALA A 62 10.43 6.11 11.20
N GLY A 63 10.11 7.08 10.34
CA GLY A 63 9.93 8.48 10.72
C GLY A 63 8.75 8.68 11.66
N HIS A 64 7.56 8.19 11.27
CA HIS A 64 6.35 8.31 12.07
C HIS A 64 6.40 7.52 13.37
N GLN A 65 6.94 6.30 13.33
CA GLN A 65 7.08 5.48 14.54
C GLN A 65 7.99 6.16 15.56
N LYS A 66 9.17 6.64 15.14
CA LYS A 66 10.09 7.37 16.03
C LYS A 66 9.43 8.60 16.64
N LYS A 67 8.64 9.33 15.85
CA LYS A 67 7.92 10.52 16.29
C LYS A 67 6.84 10.17 17.32
N LEU A 68 5.97 9.20 17.01
CA LEU A 68 4.92 8.73 17.91
C LEU A 68 5.49 8.18 19.21
N ASP A 69 6.54 7.36 19.15
CA ASP A 69 7.22 6.82 20.32
C ASP A 69 7.75 7.95 21.22
N GLY A 70 8.35 8.99 20.64
CA GLY A 70 8.81 10.17 21.37
C GLY A 70 7.67 10.94 22.03
N MET A 71 6.54 11.11 21.35
CA MET A 71 5.36 11.79 21.89
C MET A 71 4.71 11.00 23.04
N VAL A 72 4.55 9.69 22.86
CA VAL A 72 4.03 8.77 23.88
C VAL A 72 4.96 8.76 25.10
N ALA A 73 6.28 8.68 24.89
CA ALA A 73 7.25 8.73 25.97
C ALA A 73 7.17 10.04 26.77
N ALA A 74 6.99 11.19 26.12
CA ALA A 74 6.82 12.46 26.81
C ALA A 74 5.57 12.50 27.69
N LEU A 75 4.45 11.96 27.20
CA LEU A 75 3.20 11.83 27.98
C LEU A 75 3.39 10.90 29.19
N LYS A 76 4.07 9.77 29.02
CA LYS A 76 4.38 8.83 30.11
C LYS A 76 5.31 9.44 31.16
N GLN A 77 6.38 10.13 30.73
CA GLN A 77 7.33 10.80 31.64
C GLN A 77 6.66 11.89 32.49
N ARG A 78 5.60 12.52 31.98
CA ARG A 78 4.81 13.51 32.71
C ARG A 78 3.71 12.90 33.59
N GLY A 79 3.61 11.57 33.63
CA GLY A 79 2.58 10.86 34.39
C GLY A 79 1.17 11.01 33.81
N VAL A 80 1.04 11.46 32.56
CA VAL A 80 -0.26 11.61 31.88
C VAL A 80 -0.79 10.28 31.42
N TRP A 81 0.10 9.41 30.93
CA TRP A 81 -0.24 8.07 30.47
C TRP A 81 0.57 7.01 31.20
N SER A 82 -0.10 5.92 31.53
CA SER A 82 0.50 4.60 31.73
C SER A 82 0.65 3.85 30.39
N ASP A 83 1.24 2.66 30.44
CA ASP A 83 1.25 1.77 29.28
C ASP A 83 -0.18 1.39 28.86
N ASP A 84 -1.06 1.07 29.82
CA ASP A 84 -2.45 0.71 29.58
C ASP A 84 -3.26 1.86 28.98
N ASP A 85 -3.00 3.11 29.42
CA ASP A 85 -3.64 4.29 28.84
C ASP A 85 -3.27 4.45 27.37
N SER A 86 -1.99 4.25 27.03
CA SER A 86 -1.52 4.35 25.65
C SER A 86 -2.14 3.26 24.75
N VAL A 87 -2.22 2.02 25.23
CA VAL A 87 -2.89 0.91 24.51
C VAL A 87 -4.38 1.21 24.32
N THR A 88 -5.05 1.65 25.38
CA THR A 88 -6.48 2.02 25.35
C THR A 88 -6.74 3.15 24.36
N PHE A 89 -5.87 4.17 24.35
CA PHE A 89 -5.96 5.30 23.43
C PHE A 89 -5.85 4.84 21.97
N PHE A 90 -4.80 4.11 21.60
CA PHE A 90 -4.61 3.67 20.21
C PHE A 90 -5.65 2.66 19.75
N THR A 91 -6.21 1.86 20.67
CA THR A 91 -7.34 0.96 20.35
C THR A 91 -8.58 1.75 19.97
N ASN A 92 -8.84 2.88 20.64
CA ASN A 92 -10.04 3.69 20.46
C ASN A 92 -9.86 4.91 19.55
N ILE A 93 -8.66 5.11 18.98
CA ILE A 93 -8.31 6.33 18.24
C ILE A 93 -9.19 6.55 16.99
N TRP A 94 -9.82 5.49 16.50
CA TRP A 94 -10.72 5.49 15.34
C TRP A 94 -12.19 5.71 15.70
N ALA A 95 -12.52 5.99 16.97
CA ALA A 95 -13.91 6.05 17.42
C ALA A 95 -14.68 7.26 16.85
N ASP A 96 -13.98 8.37 16.57
CA ASP A 96 -14.60 9.54 15.94
C ASP A 96 -14.74 9.40 14.42
N GLU A 97 -15.60 10.23 13.82
CA GLU A 97 -15.91 10.15 12.39
C GLU A 97 -14.69 10.40 11.48
N SER A 98 -13.74 11.24 11.92
CA SER A 98 -12.52 11.48 11.14
C SER A 98 -11.61 10.25 11.17
N GLY A 99 -11.45 9.63 12.34
CA GLY A 99 -10.74 8.37 12.50
C GLY A 99 -11.34 7.22 11.71
N LYS A 100 -12.69 7.08 11.73
CA LYS A 100 -13.39 6.09 10.90
C LYS A 100 -13.13 6.30 9.42
N ALA A 101 -13.16 7.55 8.94
CA ALA A 101 -12.91 7.87 7.54
C ALA A 101 -11.46 7.55 7.12
N VAL A 102 -10.47 7.88 7.96
CA VAL A 102 -9.06 7.53 7.73
C VAL A 102 -8.87 6.01 7.66
N GLU A 103 -9.41 5.28 8.63
CA GLU A 103 -9.29 3.81 8.68
C GLU A 103 -10.03 3.12 7.54
N ALA A 104 -11.20 3.61 7.15
CA ALA A 104 -11.93 3.12 5.98
C ALA A 104 -11.15 3.37 4.68
N GLY A 105 -10.54 4.56 4.54
CA GLY A 105 -9.66 4.89 3.43
C GLY A 105 -8.47 3.95 3.33
N ARG A 106 -7.78 3.70 4.45
CA ARG A 106 -6.68 2.74 4.55
C ARG A 106 -7.12 1.34 4.13
N LYS A 107 -8.20 0.81 4.70
CA LYS A 107 -8.72 -0.54 4.36
C LYS A 107 -9.03 -0.66 2.88
N LYS A 108 -9.71 0.33 2.30
CA LYS A 108 -10.05 0.35 0.86
C LYS A 108 -8.81 0.34 -0.02
N ALA A 109 -7.80 1.15 0.31
CA ALA A 109 -6.55 1.18 -0.44
C ALA A 109 -5.77 -0.14 -0.30
N THR A 110 -5.71 -0.73 0.90
CA THR A 110 -5.09 -2.04 1.13
C THR A 110 -5.73 -3.13 0.28
N GLU A 111 -7.06 -3.23 0.25
CA GLU A 111 -7.74 -4.27 -0.53
C GLU A 111 -7.50 -4.09 -2.03
N ARG A 112 -7.54 -2.86 -2.54
CA ARG A 112 -7.24 -2.58 -3.95
C ARG A 112 -5.81 -2.99 -4.31
N TRP A 113 -4.84 -2.58 -3.51
CA TRP A 113 -3.44 -2.93 -3.75
C TRP A 113 -3.21 -4.44 -3.66
N LYS A 114 -3.79 -5.11 -2.67
CA LYS A 114 -3.72 -6.57 -2.49
C LYS A 114 -4.26 -7.32 -3.72
N ILE A 115 -5.37 -6.86 -4.31
CA ILE A 115 -5.92 -7.46 -5.54
C ILE A 115 -4.89 -7.39 -6.67
N GLN A 116 -4.20 -6.26 -6.84
CA GLN A 116 -3.18 -6.11 -7.90
C GLN A 116 -1.96 -7.00 -7.65
N VAL A 117 -1.47 -7.06 -6.40
CA VAL A 117 -0.34 -7.93 -6.02
C VAL A 117 -0.68 -9.40 -6.27
N LEU A 118 -1.87 -9.85 -5.85
CA LEU A 118 -2.33 -11.22 -6.08
C LEU A 118 -2.49 -11.53 -7.57
N THR A 119 -2.91 -10.55 -8.38
CA THR A 119 -3.04 -10.71 -9.83
C THR A 119 -1.66 -10.94 -10.47
N VAL A 120 -0.66 -10.16 -10.08
CA VAL A 120 0.73 -10.35 -10.54
C VAL A 120 1.30 -11.69 -10.06
N GLN A 121 1.13 -12.05 -8.79
CA GLN A 121 1.61 -13.33 -8.26
C GLN A 121 0.97 -14.53 -8.95
N SER A 122 -0.35 -14.45 -9.20
CA SER A 122 -1.07 -15.49 -9.92
C SER A 122 -0.61 -15.59 -11.37
N TRP A 123 -0.34 -14.46 -12.04
CA TRP A 123 0.17 -14.43 -13.40
C TRP A 123 1.56 -15.07 -13.48
N ASP A 124 2.46 -14.67 -12.58
CA ASP A 124 3.83 -15.18 -12.47
C ASP A 124 3.84 -16.71 -12.32
N ALA A 125 2.99 -17.23 -11.42
CA ALA A 125 2.86 -18.67 -11.17
C ALA A 125 2.19 -19.44 -12.33
N THR A 126 1.24 -18.83 -13.03
CA THR A 126 0.51 -19.49 -14.13
C THR A 126 1.33 -19.54 -15.41
N MET A 127 2.17 -18.54 -15.65
CA MET A 127 2.94 -18.39 -16.89
C MET A 127 4.41 -18.81 -16.73
N SER A 128 4.75 -19.57 -15.68
CA SER A 128 6.14 -20.00 -15.41
C SER A 128 6.80 -20.70 -16.61
N ASP A 129 6.03 -21.51 -17.33
CA ASP A 129 6.50 -22.32 -18.46
C ASP A 129 6.39 -21.58 -19.81
N HIS A 130 5.96 -20.31 -19.77
CA HIS A 130 5.69 -19.47 -20.94
C HIS A 130 6.39 -18.12 -20.80
N PRO A 131 7.74 -18.07 -20.90
CA PRO A 131 8.53 -16.90 -20.52
C PRO A 131 8.18 -15.62 -21.31
N ALA A 132 7.89 -15.73 -22.61
CA ALA A 132 7.49 -14.57 -23.41
C ALA A 132 6.12 -14.01 -22.99
N GLN A 133 5.15 -14.88 -22.74
CA GLN A 133 3.81 -14.50 -22.26
C GLN A 133 3.88 -13.96 -20.84
N LYS A 134 4.71 -14.56 -19.98
CA LYS A 134 5.01 -14.08 -18.63
C LYS A 134 5.48 -12.64 -18.66
N THR A 135 6.57 -12.35 -19.39
CA THR A 135 7.15 -11.00 -19.49
C THR A 135 6.16 -9.99 -20.06
N ARG A 136 5.41 -10.35 -21.11
CA ARG A 136 4.37 -9.47 -21.67
C ARG A 136 3.25 -9.17 -20.67
N GLY A 137 2.71 -10.17 -19.99
CA GLY A 137 1.64 -9.93 -19.02
C GLY A 137 2.12 -9.19 -17.77
N MET A 138 3.36 -9.41 -17.33
CA MET A 138 3.98 -8.62 -16.27
C MET A 138 4.09 -7.15 -16.68
N CYS A 139 4.58 -6.87 -17.90
CA CYS A 139 4.62 -5.52 -18.47
C CYS A 139 3.26 -4.82 -18.37
N LEU A 140 2.18 -5.53 -18.72
CA LEU A 140 0.84 -4.96 -18.70
C LEU A 140 0.22 -4.78 -17.30
N LEU A 141 0.54 -5.67 -16.35
CA LEU A 141 -0.05 -5.66 -14.99
C LEU A 141 0.70 -4.75 -14.02
N ALA A 142 2.01 -4.60 -14.22
CA ALA A 142 2.92 -3.85 -13.38
C ALA A 142 2.51 -2.39 -13.10
N PRO A 143 2.09 -1.57 -14.09
CA PRO A 143 1.70 -0.18 -13.83
C PRO A 143 0.62 -0.05 -12.76
N ARG A 144 -0.38 -0.92 -12.83
CA ARG A 144 -1.52 -0.89 -11.91
C ARG A 144 -1.11 -1.23 -10.48
N VAL A 145 -0.13 -2.13 -10.31
CA VAL A 145 0.44 -2.44 -9.00
C VAL A 145 1.17 -1.22 -8.44
N LEU A 146 1.97 -0.53 -9.26
CA LEU A 146 2.70 0.67 -8.85
C LEU A 146 1.75 1.81 -8.47
N ASP A 147 0.71 2.06 -9.28
CA ASP A 147 -0.29 3.11 -9.03
C ASP A 147 -1.05 2.85 -7.72
N GLU A 148 -1.56 1.64 -7.52
CA GLU A 148 -2.28 1.30 -6.29
C GLU A 148 -1.35 1.22 -5.07
N ALA A 149 -0.04 0.96 -5.26
CA ALA A 149 0.94 1.05 -4.18
C ALA A 149 1.07 2.50 -3.68
N VAL A 150 1.15 3.48 -4.58
CA VAL A 150 1.18 4.91 -4.21
C VAL A 150 -0.06 5.29 -3.40
N VAL A 151 -1.25 4.91 -3.88
CA VAL A 151 -2.52 5.17 -3.16
C VAL A 151 -2.53 4.52 -1.78
N PHE A 152 -2.01 3.30 -1.66
CA PHE A 152 -1.88 2.61 -0.39
C PHE A 152 -0.92 3.31 0.58
N TYR A 153 0.26 3.73 0.12
CA TYR A 153 1.23 4.43 0.97
C TYR A 153 0.72 5.80 1.41
N ASP A 154 0.05 6.55 0.53
CA ASP A 154 -0.59 7.82 0.90
C ASP A 154 -1.71 7.60 1.94
N ALA A 155 -2.42 6.48 1.89
CA ALA A 155 -3.41 6.13 2.91
C ALA A 155 -2.75 5.78 4.26
N LEU A 156 -1.58 5.12 4.25
CA LEU A 156 -0.81 4.86 5.46
C LEU A 156 -0.22 6.14 6.08
N GLU A 157 0.28 7.07 5.26
CA GLU A 157 0.75 8.39 5.71
C GLU A 157 -0.36 9.13 6.50
N LYS A 158 -1.59 9.08 6.00
CA LYS A 158 -2.76 9.70 6.66
C LYS A 158 -3.07 9.05 8.01
N VAL A 159 -2.92 7.73 8.11
CA VAL A 159 -3.11 6.98 9.36
C VAL A 159 -2.09 7.44 10.40
N TRP A 160 -0.81 7.50 10.03
CA TRP A 160 0.25 7.97 10.92
C TRP A 160 0.06 9.43 11.33
N SER A 161 -0.19 10.32 10.37
CA SER A 161 -0.44 11.73 10.62
C SER A 161 -1.63 11.95 11.55
N TYR A 162 -2.69 11.15 11.39
CA TYR A 162 -3.86 11.20 12.27
C TYR A 162 -3.53 10.74 13.69
N MET A 163 -2.77 9.65 13.85
CA MET A 163 -2.29 9.21 15.17
C MET A 163 -1.48 10.30 15.85
N GLU A 164 -0.54 10.91 15.15
CA GLU A 164 0.31 11.99 15.66
C GLU A 164 -0.52 13.21 16.07
N MET A 165 -1.46 13.62 15.22
CA MET A 165 -2.38 14.72 15.52
C MET A 165 -3.15 14.45 16.83
N LYS A 166 -3.71 13.24 16.98
CA LYS A 166 -4.48 12.87 18.17
C LYS A 166 -3.62 12.82 19.44
N VAL A 167 -2.39 12.31 19.36
CA VAL A 167 -1.46 12.35 20.50
C VAL A 167 -1.08 13.81 20.83
N ALA A 168 -0.91 14.67 19.82
CA ALA A 168 -0.62 16.09 20.02
C ALA A 168 -1.79 16.85 20.68
N GLU A 169 -3.04 16.52 20.34
CA GLU A 169 -4.23 17.07 21.00
C GLU A 169 -4.24 16.74 22.49
N VAL A 170 -3.93 15.49 22.87
CA VAL A 170 -3.83 15.09 24.27
C VAL A 170 -2.70 15.83 24.99
N ALA A 171 -1.52 15.93 24.36
CA ALA A 171 -0.40 16.67 24.95
C ALA A 171 -0.74 18.14 25.18
N LYS A 172 -1.43 18.78 24.23
CA LYS A 172 -1.92 20.15 24.37
C LYS A 172 -2.92 20.28 25.51
N ASP A 173 -3.93 19.41 25.58
CA ASP A 173 -4.93 19.40 26.66
C ASP A 173 -4.28 19.24 28.05
N LYS A 174 -3.23 18.43 28.13
CA LYS A 174 -2.52 18.13 29.38
C LYS A 174 -1.30 19.03 29.64
N ASN A 175 -1.11 20.08 28.84
CA ASN A 175 0.03 21.00 28.94
C ASN A 175 1.40 20.30 28.94
N VAL A 176 1.55 19.22 28.17
CA VAL A 176 2.81 18.50 27.98
C VAL A 176 3.53 19.04 26.74
N THR A 177 4.72 19.57 26.94
CA THR A 177 5.62 19.93 25.83
C THR A 177 6.10 18.66 25.13
N LEU A 178 5.81 18.55 23.83
CA LEU A 178 6.30 17.45 23.00
C LEU A 178 7.72 17.73 22.50
N PRO A 179 8.51 16.67 22.22
CA PRO A 179 9.84 16.85 21.64
C PRO A 179 9.76 17.59 20.31
N ALA A 180 10.71 18.51 20.09
CA ALA A 180 10.89 19.15 18.80
C ALA A 180 11.17 18.07 17.75
N LEU A 181 10.44 18.12 16.64
CA LEU A 181 10.69 17.23 15.52
C LEU A 181 12.03 17.62 14.87
N PRO A 182 12.87 16.65 14.49
CA PRO A 182 14.01 16.94 13.62
C PRO A 182 13.56 17.52 12.28
#